data_AF-A0A2Z3S297-F1
#
_entry.id   AF-A0A2Z3S297-F1
#
_cell.length_a   1.000
_cell.length_b   1.000
_cell.length_c   1.000
_cell.angle_alpha   90.00
_cell.angle_beta   90.00
_cell.angle_gamma   90.00
#
_symmetry.space_group_name_H-M   'P 1'
#
loop_
_entity.id
_entity.type
_entity.pdbx_description
1 polymer ?
#
loop_
_entity_poly.entity_id
_entity_poly.type
_entity_poly.pdbx_seq_one_letter_code
_entity_poly.pdbx_strand_id
1 'polypeptide(L)'
;MKTMRALAPIAQDLFDAMSARMEEPLRKVVVDFLECGEEGCAADFTVDWAIANNVSIPEKFWRELNEFYSTSRTSWSEDSLSQLMKVAHAA
;
A
#
# COMPACT_ATOMS: atom_id res chain seq x y z
N MET A 1 3.58 -16.52 -12.46
CA MET A 1 2.83 -15.52 -11.66
C MET A 1 2.98 -15.82 -10.16
N LYS A 2 4.18 -15.69 -9.57
CA LYS A 2 4.42 -15.93 -8.12
C LYS A 2 4.44 -14.64 -7.29
N THR A 3 4.70 -13.50 -7.91
CA THR A 3 4.85 -12.19 -7.25
C THR A 3 3.54 -11.60 -6.74
N MET A 4 2.44 -11.67 -7.51
CA MET A 4 1.14 -11.12 -7.07
C MET A 4 0.59 -11.79 -5.80
N ARG A 5 0.91 -13.07 -5.55
CA ARG A 5 0.50 -13.77 -4.31
C ARG A 5 1.13 -13.20 -3.04
N ALA A 6 2.27 -12.53 -3.14
CA ALA A 6 2.95 -11.97 -1.98
C ALA A 6 2.43 -10.57 -1.60
N LEU A 7 1.95 -9.79 -2.59
CA LEU A 7 1.45 -8.45 -2.35
C LEU A 7 0.03 -8.43 -1.78
N ALA A 8 -0.82 -9.36 -2.22
CA ALA A 8 -2.21 -9.44 -1.78
C ALA A 8 -2.42 -9.38 -0.25
N PRO A 9 -1.74 -10.22 0.56
CA PRO A 9 -1.89 -10.14 2.02
C PRO A 9 -1.34 -8.83 2.60
N ILE A 10 -0.28 -8.26 2.03
CA ILE A 10 0.31 -7.00 2.50
C ILE A 10 -0.66 -5.84 2.26
N ALA A 11 -1.26 -5.77 1.06
CA ALA A 11 -2.20 -4.72 0.70
C ALA A 11 -3.48 -4.79 1.54
N GLN A 12 -4.03 -5.99 1.75
CA GLN A 12 -5.21 -6.19 2.61
C GLN A 12 -4.91 -5.77 4.05
N ASP A 13 -3.82 -6.27 4.65
CA ASP A 13 -3.49 -5.97 6.05
C ASP A 13 -3.18 -4.48 6.25
N LEU A 14 -2.51 -3.83 5.27
CA LEU A 14 -2.27 -2.40 5.28
C LEU A 14 -3.60 -1.62 5.21
N PHE A 15 -4.49 -2.00 4.29
CA PHE A 15 -5.80 -1.38 4.19
C PHE A 15 -6.58 -1.53 5.50
N ASP A 16 -6.65 -2.72 6.08
CA ASP A 16 -7.36 -2.97 7.33
C ASP A 16 -6.83 -2.09 8.47
N ALA A 17 -5.50 -1.94 8.56
CA ALA A 17 -4.85 -1.10 9.57
C ALA A 17 -5.11 0.40 9.40
N MET A 18 -5.35 0.86 8.17
CA MET A 18 -5.52 2.27 7.85
C MET A 18 -7.00 2.67 7.65
N SER A 19 -7.86 1.71 7.31
CA SER A 19 -9.25 1.91 6.87
C SER A 19 -10.09 2.70 7.87
N ALA A 20 -9.89 2.48 9.17
CA ALA A 20 -10.60 3.19 10.23
C ALA A 20 -10.33 4.71 10.23
N ARG A 21 -9.21 5.15 9.65
CA ARG A 21 -8.81 6.56 9.53
C ARG A 21 -9.21 7.18 8.19
N MET A 22 -9.57 6.36 7.21
CA MET A 22 -9.97 6.78 5.87
C MET A 22 -11.46 7.11 5.82
N GLU A 23 -11.79 8.21 5.16
CA GLU A 23 -13.16 8.61 4.87
C GLU A 23 -13.78 7.80 3.71
N GLU A 24 -15.11 7.70 3.73
CA GLU A 24 -15.87 7.36 2.52
C GLU A 24 -15.93 8.60 1.61
N PRO A 25 -15.71 8.49 0.29
CA PRO A 25 -15.75 7.28 -0.54
C PRO A 25 -14.38 6.60 -0.80
N LEU A 26 -13.28 7.13 -0.24
CA LEU A 26 -11.93 6.65 -0.57
C LEU A 26 -11.71 5.20 -0.13
N ARG A 27 -12.26 4.83 1.03
CA ARG A 27 -12.23 3.46 1.52
C ARG A 27 -12.83 2.47 0.52
N LYS A 28 -13.96 2.81 -0.10
CA LYS A 28 -14.61 1.98 -1.12
C LYS A 28 -13.72 1.77 -2.35
N VAL A 29 -13.00 2.79 -2.79
CA VAL A 29 -12.06 2.68 -3.92
C VAL A 29 -10.99 1.62 -3.64
N VAL A 30 -10.43 1.59 -2.42
CA VAL A 30 -9.43 0.58 -2.04
C VAL A 30 -10.04 -0.82 -1.99
N VAL A 31 -11.26 -0.97 -1.48
CA VAL A 31 -11.99 -2.25 -1.50
C VAL A 31 -12.21 -2.72 -2.94
N ASP A 32 -12.64 -1.85 -3.85
CA ASP A 32 -12.85 -2.19 -5.26
C ASP A 32 -11.55 -2.70 -5.92
N PHE A 33 -10.40 -2.08 -5.61
CA PHE A 33 -9.08 -2.58 -6.06
C PHE A 33 -8.76 -3.97 -5.51
N LEU A 34 -8.98 -4.19 -4.21
CA LEU A 34 -8.73 -5.49 -3.57
C LEU A 34 -9.64 -6.59 -4.15
N GLU A 35 -10.91 -6.30 -4.37
CA GLU A 35 -11.87 -7.25 -4.97
C GLU A 35 -11.55 -7.59 -6.43
N CYS A 36 -10.96 -6.64 -7.17
CA CYS A 36 -10.53 -6.84 -8.56
C CYS A 36 -9.14 -7.48 -8.70
N GLY A 37 -8.44 -7.76 -7.59
CA GLY A 37 -7.07 -8.30 -7.60
C GLY A 37 -6.03 -7.30 -8.09
N GLU A 38 -6.26 -6.00 -7.88
CA GLU A 38 -5.32 -4.92 -8.15
C GLU A 38 -4.59 -4.50 -6.87
N GLU A 39 -3.91 -5.43 -6.21
CA GLU A 39 -3.44 -5.19 -4.84
C GLU A 39 -2.31 -4.16 -4.75
N GLY A 40 -1.56 -3.96 -5.82
CA GLY A 40 -0.62 -2.84 -5.87
C GLY A 40 -1.31 -1.49 -6.03
N CYS A 41 -2.45 -1.41 -6.73
CA CYS A 41 -3.26 -0.18 -6.75
C CYS A 41 -3.80 0.11 -5.35
N ALA A 42 -4.28 -0.92 -4.64
CA ALA A 42 -4.75 -0.78 -3.27
C ALA A 42 -3.65 -0.29 -2.31
N ALA A 43 -2.45 -0.88 -2.39
CA ALA A 43 -1.30 -0.50 -1.58
C ALA A 43 -0.83 0.94 -1.88
N ASP A 44 -0.63 1.26 -3.17
CA ASP A 44 -0.16 2.58 -3.60
C ASP A 44 -1.16 3.67 -3.24
N PHE A 45 -2.46 3.43 -3.48
CA PHE A 45 -3.50 4.37 -3.10
C PHE A 45 -3.52 4.62 -1.58
N THR A 46 -3.34 3.56 -0.78
CA THR A 46 -3.29 3.67 0.68
C THR A 46 -2.08 4.47 1.15
N VAL A 47 -0.92 4.26 0.53
CA VAL A 47 0.31 5.02 0.80
C VAL A 47 0.16 6.49 0.39
N ASP A 48 -0.36 6.76 -0.81
CA ASP A 48 -0.59 8.11 -1.31
C ASP A 48 -1.59 8.88 -0.44
N TRP A 49 -2.67 8.22 -0.01
CA TRP A 49 -3.61 8.80 0.94
C TRP A 49 -2.93 9.14 2.28
N ALA A 50 -2.08 8.25 2.79
CA ALA A 50 -1.36 8.47 4.05
C ALA A 50 -0.39 9.67 3.94
N ILE A 51 0.31 9.80 2.82
CA ILE A 51 1.17 10.96 2.51
C ILE A 51 0.32 12.24 2.48
N ALA A 52 -0.76 12.25 1.70
CA ALA A 52 -1.61 13.43 1.51
C ALA A 52 -2.24 13.93 2.81
N ASN A 53 -2.51 13.02 3.76
CA ASN A 53 -3.13 13.34 5.04
C ASN A 53 -2.12 13.43 6.21
N ASN A 54 -0.82 13.32 5.94
CA ASN A 54 0.23 13.31 6.95
C ASN A 54 -0.03 12.27 8.07
N VAL A 55 -0.52 11.10 7.69
CA VAL A 55 -0.78 9.97 8.59
C VAL A 55 0.33 8.95 8.43
N SER A 56 0.87 8.48 9.55
CA SER A 56 1.88 7.41 9.51
C SER A 56 1.25 6.05 9.23
N ILE A 57 1.86 5.26 8.35
CA ILE A 57 1.56 3.83 8.22
C ILE A 57 2.31 3.01 9.30
N PRO A 58 1.82 1.84 9.71
CA PRO A 58 2.58 0.97 10.62
C PRO A 58 3.92 0.52 10.01
N GLU A 59 5.01 0.55 10.79
CA GLU A 59 6.35 0.19 10.29
C GLU A 59 6.42 -1.22 9.70
N LYS A 60 5.66 -2.18 10.24
CA LYS A 60 5.57 -3.55 9.70
C LYS A 60 5.26 -3.52 8.19
N PHE A 61 4.20 -2.82 7.80
CA PHE A 61 3.74 -2.78 6.41
C PHE A 61 4.67 -1.94 5.53
N TRP A 62 5.27 -0.89 6.09
CA TRP A 62 6.31 -0.15 5.39
C TRP A 62 7.49 -1.06 5.01
N ARG A 63 7.98 -1.88 5.95
CA ARG A 63 9.08 -2.82 5.70
C ARG A 63 8.71 -3.90 4.68
N GLU A 64 7.52 -4.48 4.80
CA GLU A 64 7.02 -5.51 3.88
C GLU A 64 6.86 -4.97 2.45
N LEU A 65 6.29 -3.78 2.28
CA LEU A 65 6.20 -3.12 0.97
C LEU A 65 7.58 -2.73 0.42
N ASN A 66 8.49 -2.23 1.27
CA ASN A 66 9.84 -1.88 0.86
C ASN A 66 10.60 -3.10 0.34
N GLU A 67 10.51 -4.24 1.03
CA GLU A 67 11.11 -5.50 0.59
C GLU A 67 10.49 -5.98 -0.73
N PHE A 68 9.16 -5.92 -0.86
CA PHE A 68 8.47 -6.33 -2.07
C PHE A 68 8.87 -5.46 -3.28
N TYR A 69 8.80 -4.13 -3.15
CA TYR A 69 9.12 -3.21 -4.25
C TYR A 69 10.61 -3.16 -4.59
N SER A 70 11.50 -3.41 -3.62
CA SER A 70 12.94 -3.49 -3.89
C SER A 70 13.35 -4.76 -4.65
N THR A 71 12.56 -5.83 -4.53
CA THR A 71 12.84 -7.13 -5.17
C THR A 71 12.12 -7.28 -6.51
N SER A 72 10.94 -6.70 -6.67
CA SER A 72 10.26 -6.57 -7.95
C SER A 72 10.95 -5.49 -8.77
N ARG A 73 11.48 -5.81 -9.96
CA ARG A 73 12.11 -4.83 -10.87
C ARG A 73 11.21 -4.52 -12.06
N THR A 74 10.10 -3.83 -11.80
CA THR A 74 9.26 -3.25 -12.85
C THR A 74 9.32 -1.72 -12.72
N SER A 75 9.01 -0.99 -13.78
CA SER A 75 8.92 0.49 -13.71
C SER A 75 7.92 0.93 -12.64
N TRP A 76 6.83 0.17 -12.48
CA TRP A 76 5.83 0.44 -11.46
C TRP A 76 6.39 0.31 -10.05
N SER A 77 7.16 -0.74 -9.73
CA SER A 77 7.70 -0.90 -8.38
C SER A 77 8.76 0.15 -8.03
N GLU A 78 9.46 0.73 -9.00
CA GLU A 78 10.36 1.89 -8.78
C GLU A 78 9.57 3.15 -8.37
N ASP A 79 8.44 3.40 -9.02
CA ASP A 79 7.54 4.51 -8.68
C ASP A 79 6.89 4.30 -7.30
N SER A 80 6.37 3.10 -7.03
CA SER A 80 5.76 2.75 -5.74
C SER A 80 6.78 2.84 -4.60
N LEU A 81 8.02 2.37 -4.81
CA LEU A 81 9.10 2.52 -3.83
C LEU A 81 9.41 3.99 -3.56
N SER A 82 9.43 4.82 -4.60
CA SER A 82 9.68 6.26 -4.47
C SER A 82 8.60 6.98 -3.67
N GLN A 83 7.33 6.56 -3.79
CA GLN A 83 6.25 7.07 -2.93
C GLN A 83 6.38 6.55 -1.49
N LEU A 84 6.67 5.25 -1.33
CA LEU A 84 6.86 4.64 -0.02
C LEU A 84 7.98 5.31 0.80
N MET A 85 9.03 5.83 0.16
CA MET A 85 10.08 6.58 0.86
C MET A 85 9.63 7.95 1.38
N LYS A 86 8.48 8.47 0.95
CA LYS A 86 7.93 9.76 1.40
C LYS A 86 6.94 9.64 2.55
N VAL A 87 6.33 8.46 2.74
CA VAL A 87 5.33 8.26 3.80
C VAL A 87 6.01 8.17 5.16
N ALA A 88 5.45 8.85 6.16
CA ALA A 88 5.85 8.65 7.54
C ALA A 88 5.45 7.23 7.99
N HIS A 89 6.28 6.59 8.81
CA HIS A 89 5.95 5.30 9.40
C HIS A 89 6.22 5.31 10.91
N ALA A 90 5.28 4.75 11.67
CA ALA A 90 5.37 4.71 13.13
C ALA A 90 6.30 3.56 13.56
N ALA A 91 7.41 3.90 14.22
CA ALA A 91 8.35 2.97 14.85
C ALA A 91 7.78 2.31 16.12
#